data_AF-A0A969ML97-F1
#
_entry.id   AF-A0A969ML97-F1
#
_cell.length_a   1.000
_cell.length_b   1.000
_cell.length_c   1.000
_cell.angle_alpha   90.00
_cell.angle_beta   90.00
_cell.angle_gamma   90.00
#
_symmetry.space_group_name_H-M   'P 1'
#
loop_
_entity.id
_entity.type
_entity.pdbx_description
1 polymer ?
#
loop_
_entity_poly.entity_id
_entity_poly.type
_entity_poly.pdbx_seq_one_letter_code
_entity_poly.pdbx_strand_id
1 'polypeptide(L)' 'MAKTNQIGIRVSDEDLELIKQTAREQGYEKYSEWCLNILLTACGKTSLEDELKALRERVERLEQQAA' A
#
# COMPACT_ATOMS: atom_id res chain seq x y z
N MET A 1 -15.84 15.76 -0.71
CA MET A 1 -15.00 15.28 -1.84
C MET A 1 -13.67 14.82 -1.25
N ALA A 2 -13.27 13.56 -1.48
CA ALA A 2 -11.96 13.08 -1.05
C ALA A 2 -10.88 13.78 -1.88
N LYS A 3 -9.82 14.29 -1.24
CA LYS A 3 -8.66 14.86 -1.94
C LYS A 3 -7.68 13.72 -2.22
N THR A 4 -7.39 13.46 -3.49
CA THR A 4 -6.36 12.49 -3.89
C THR A 4 -5.03 13.22 -4.04
N ASN A 5 -4.01 12.79 -3.29
CA ASN A 5 -2.64 13.25 -3.48
C ASN A 5 -1.91 12.25 -4.37
N GLN A 6 -1.28 12.74 -5.44
CA GLN A 6 -0.44 11.92 -6.33
C GLN A 6 1.02 12.31 -6.14
N ILE A 7 1.90 11.31 -6.02
CA ILE A 7 3.35 11.49 -5.98
C ILE A 7 3.91 10.91 -7.28
N GLY A 8 4.59 11.74 -8.08
CA GLY A 8 5.31 11.30 -9.27
C GLY A 8 6.80 11.16 -8.98
N ILE A 9 7.38 10.00 -9.31
CA ILE A 9 8.81 9.74 -9.19
C ILE A 9 9.34 9.44 -10.59
N ARG A 10 10.43 10.11 -10.99
CA ARG A 10 11.12 9.82 -12.26
C ARG A 10 12.15 8.73 -12.02
N VAL A 11 12.07 7.68 -12.82
CA VAL A 11 13.01 6.55 -12.84
C VAL A 11 13.35 6.24 -14.30
N SER A 12 14.44 5.50 -14.53
CA SER A 12 14.72 4.96 -15.86
C SER A 12 13.74 3.84 -16.21
N ASP A 13 13.63 3.49 -17.50
CA ASP A 13 12.79 2.38 -17.94
C ASP A 13 13.28 1.04 -17.38
N GLU A 14 14.60 0.85 -17.27
CA GLU A 14 15.22 -0.34 -16.68
C GLU A 14 14.86 -0.49 -15.20
N ASP A 15 14.98 0.58 -14.42
CA ASP A 15 14.60 0.59 -13.00
C ASP A 15 13.10 0.35 -12.83
N LEU A 16 12.27 0.88 -13.74
CA LEU A 16 10.83 0.66 -13.69
C LEU A 16 10.46 -0.81 -13.91
N GLU A 17 11.13 -1.51 -14.83
CA GLU A 17 10.90 -2.94 -15.04
C GLU A 17 11.38 -3.77 -13.86
N LEU A 18 12.52 -3.42 -13.26
CA LEU A 18 13.00 -4.06 -12.02
C LEU A 18 11.98 -3.89 -10.89
N ILE A 19 11.46 -2.67 -10.68
CA ILE A 19 10.43 -2.38 -9.68
C ILE A 19 9.18 -3.24 -9.90
N LYS A 20 8.70 -3.35 -11.15
CA LYS A 20 7.54 -4.19 -11.48
C LYS A 20 7.79 -5.67 -11.21
N GLN A 21 8.97 -6.17 -11.56
CA GLN A 21 9.34 -7.56 -11.31
C GLN A 21 9.42 -7.86 -9.82
N THR A 22 10.15 -7.02 -9.06
CA THR A 22 10.27 -7.20 -7.61
C THR A 22 8.91 -7.14 -6.92
N ALA A 23 8.02 -6.24 -7.33
CA ALA A 23 6.66 -6.19 -6.78
C ALA A 23 5.90 -7.51 -6.98
N ARG A 24 6.01 -8.14 -8.17
CA ARG A 24 5.38 -9.45 -8.44
C ARG A 24 6.00 -10.57 -7.63
N GLU A 25 7.32 -10.59 -7.49
CA GLU A 25 8.03 -11.59 -6.68
C GLU A 25 7.66 -11.49 -5.19
N GLN A 26 7.33 -10.29 -4.73
CA GLN A 26 6.81 -10.01 -3.38
C GLN A 26 5.30 -10.25 -3.25
N GLY A 27 4.62 -10.70 -4.31
CA GLY A 27 3.19 -11.03 -4.31
C GLY A 27 2.22 -9.86 -4.52
N TYR A 28 2.70 -8.68 -4.94
CA TYR A 28 1.85 -7.53 -5.21
C TYR A 28 1.33 -7.55 -6.66
N GLU A 29 0.03 -7.32 -6.83
CA GLU A 29 -0.61 -7.23 -8.15
C GLU A 29 -0.21 -5.94 -8.88
N LYS A 30 -0.03 -4.84 -8.13
CA LYS A 30 0.38 -3.54 -8.64
C LYS A 30 1.67 -3.07 -7.99
N TYR A 31 2.65 -2.70 -8.81
CA TYR A 31 3.92 -2.16 -8.32
C TYR A 31 3.76 -0.89 -7.48
N SER A 32 2.74 -0.07 -7.75
CA SER A 32 2.45 1.14 -6.98
C SER A 32 2.10 0.88 -5.52
N GLU A 33 1.44 -0.25 -5.23
CA GLU A 33 1.09 -0.65 -3.86
C GLU A 33 2.34 -1.09 -3.10
N TRP A 34 3.20 -1.85 -3.78
CA TRP A 34 4.51 -2.22 -3.26
C TRP A 34 5.37 -0.99 -2.97
N CYS A 35 5.47 -0.04 -3.91
CA CYS A 35 6.21 1.20 -3.71
C CYS A 35 5.67 2.02 -2.52
N LEU A 36 4.35 2.12 -2.37
CA LEU A 36 3.74 2.80 -1.23
C LEU A 36 4.10 2.11 0.09
N ASN A 37 4.02 0.78 0.14
CA ASN A 37 4.39 -0.01 1.32
C ASN A 37 5.86 0.23 1.72
N ILE A 38 6.78 0.22 0.75
CA ILE A 38 8.20 0.51 0.99
C ILE A 38 8.38 1.93 1.51
N LEU A 39 7.73 2.93 0.90
CA LEU A 39 7.85 4.33 1.34
C LEU A 39 7.31 4.53 2.76
N LEU A 40 6.18 3.91 3.11
CA LEU A 40 5.61 3.95 4.46
C LEU A 40 6.54 3.28 5.48
N THR A 41 7.11 2.12 5.13
CA THR A 41 8.05 1.37 5.97
C THR A 41 9.36 2.15 6.17
N ALA A 42 9.94 2.70 5.09
CA ALA A 42 11.19 3.45 5.11
C ALA A 42 11.08 4.78 5.87
N CYS A 43 9.90 5.43 5.82
CA CYS A 43 9.61 6.61 6.64
C CYS A 43 9.38 6.29 8.14
N GLY A 44 9.61 5.04 8.58
CA GLY A 44 9.48 4.65 9.98
C GLY A 44 8.04 4.61 10.48
N LYS A 45 7.04 4.58 9.58
CA LYS A 45 5.65 4.32 9.99
C LYS A 45 5.45 2.83 10.18
N THR A 46 5.83 2.33 11.35
CA THR A 46 5.30 1.12 11.99
C THR A 46 3.77 1.13 12.17
N SER A 47 3.08 2.18 11.70
CA SER A 47 1.62 2.36 11.74
C SER A 47 0.84 1.47 10.76
N LEU A 48 1.49 0.80 9.79
CA LEU A 48 0.74 0.02 8.80
C LEU A 48 0.01 -1.18 9.42
N GLU A 49 0.63 -1.86 10.40
CA GLU A 49 -0.02 -2.96 11.14
C GLU A 49 -1.15 -2.44 12.03
N ASP A 50 -0.93 -1.32 12.74
CA ASP A 50 -1.96 -0.70 13.58
C ASP A 50 -3.13 -0.15 12.75
N GLU A 51 -2.86 0.41 11.57
CA GLU A 51 -3.87 0.88 10.63
C GLU A 51 -4.62 -0.28 9.97
N LEU A 52 -3.92 -1.37 9.60
CA LEU A 52 -4.57 -2.60 9.11
C LEU A 52 -5.46 -3.24 10.17
N LYS A 53 -4.98 -3.25 11.42
CA LYS A 53 -5.73 -3.76 12.57
C LYS A 53 -6.98 -2.92 12.81
N ALA A 54 -6.84 -1.59 12.85
CA ALA A 54 -7.97 -0.68 12.99
C ALA A 54 -8.98 -0.82 11.83
N LEU A 55 -8.51 -1.10 10.62
CA LEU A 55 -9.36 -1.34 9.46
C LEU A 55 -10.12 -2.68 9.58
N ARG A 56 -9.44 -3.77 9.97
CA ARG A 56 -10.08 -5.09 10.21
C ARG A 56 -11.15 -5.00 11.31
N GLU A 57 -10.83 -4.40 12.44
CA GLU A 57 -11.77 -4.21 13.56
C GLU A 57 -13.01 -3.37 13.18
N ARG A 58 -12.88 -2.53 12.15
CA ARG A 58 -13.97 -1.70 11.65
C ARG A 58 -14.83 -2.46 10.65
N VAL A 59 -14.25 -3.33 9.82
CA VAL A 59 -14.99 -4.21 8.91
C VAL A 59 -15.81 -5.22 9.70
N GLU A 60 -15.22 -5.91 10.68
CA GLU A 60 -15.93 -6.91 11.51
C GLU A 60 -17.13 -6.31 12.25
N ARG A 61 -17.00 -5.08 12.78
CA ARG A 61 -18.11 -4.38 13.42
C ARG A 61 -19.25 -4.06 12.45
N LEU A 62 -18.93 -3.68 11.23
CA LEU A 62 -19.94 -3.37 10.21
C LEU A 62 -20.67 -4.65 9.76
N GLU A 63 -19.96 -5.77 9.64
CA GLU A 63 -20.56 -7.07 9.31
C GLU A 63 -21.50 -7.56 10.42
N GLN A 64 -21.12 -7.41 11.69
CA GLN A 64 -21.98 -7.76 12.84
C GLN A 64 -23.23 -6.88 12.96
N GLN A 65 -23.19 -5.64 12.48
CA GLN A 65 -24.35 -4.73 12.47
C GLN A 65 -25.29 -4.97 11.28
N ALA A 66 -24.81 -5.66 10.25
CA ALA A 66 -25.57 -5.96 9.03
C ALA A 66 -26.28 -7.33 9.07
N ALA A 67 -26.05 -8.12 10.12
CA ALA A 67 -26.75 -9.38 10.42
C ALA A 67 -27.88 -9.16 11.44
#